data_AF-A0A5P9XW27-F1
#
_entry.id   AF-A0A5P9XW27-F1
#
_cell.length_a   1.000
_cell.length_b   1.000
_cell.length_c   1.000
_cell.angle_alpha   90.00
_cell.angle_beta   90.00
_cell.angle_gamma   90.00
#
_symmetry.space_group_name_H-M   'P 1'
#
loop_
_entity.id
_entity.type
_entity.pdbx_description
1 polymer ?
#
loop_
_entity_poly.entity_id
_entity_poly.type
_entity_poly.pdbx_seq_one_letter_code
_entity_poly.pdbx_strand_id
1 'polypeptide(L)'
;MIDRIAIYAEHHEIDDFLRITQIKTDYCLLRCNTTLQNDELNQIINAHNEQATHTCEQCGNPGEIRVERRWKTVLCDMCNSKK
;
A
#
# COMPACT_ATOMS: atom_id res chain seq x y z
N MET A 1 0.11 -9.10 4.85
CA MET A 1 -0.43 -8.35 3.69
C MET A 1 0.66 -7.80 2.76
N ILE A 2 1.85 -7.42 3.29
CA ILE A 2 3.13 -7.39 2.51
C ILE A 2 3.42 -8.75 1.87
N ASP A 3 2.90 -9.83 2.47
CA ASP A 3 2.94 -11.20 1.96
C ASP A 3 2.65 -11.33 0.48
N ARG A 4 1.69 -10.62 -0.12
CA ARG A 4 1.38 -10.84 -1.54
C ARG A 4 2.48 -10.36 -2.49
N ILE A 5 3.22 -9.31 -2.12
CA ILE A 5 4.36 -8.81 -2.90
C ILE A 5 5.61 -9.65 -2.60
N ALA A 6 5.77 -10.11 -1.35
CA ALA A 6 6.83 -11.05 -0.99
C ALA A 6 6.65 -12.40 -1.72
N ILE A 7 5.44 -12.96 -1.69
CA ILE A 7 5.01 -14.14 -2.44
C ILE A 7 5.22 -13.92 -3.94
N TYR A 8 4.84 -12.76 -4.48
CA TYR A 8 5.09 -12.44 -5.89
C TYR A 8 6.60 -12.47 -6.21
N ALA A 9 7.44 -11.90 -5.35
CA ALA A 9 8.89 -11.90 -5.52
C ALA A 9 9.52 -13.29 -5.32
N GLU A 10 8.94 -14.15 -4.47
CA GLU A 10 9.40 -15.52 -4.24
C GLU A 10 8.96 -16.49 -5.36
N HIS A 11 7.78 -16.27 -5.96
CA HIS A 11 7.27 -17.11 -7.06
C HIS A 11 7.83 -16.71 -8.43
N HIS A 12 8.32 -15.48 -8.58
CA HIS A 12 9.12 -15.06 -9.72
C HIS A 12 10.61 -15.27 -9.42
N GLU A 13 11.06 -16.53 -9.41
CA GLU A 13 12.46 -16.85 -9.11
C GLU A 13 13.47 -16.15 -10.04
N ILE A 14 13.14 -15.81 -11.29
CA ILE A 14 14.13 -15.25 -12.24
C ILE A 14 13.44 -14.40 -13.31
N ASP A 15 13.36 -13.10 -13.06
CA ASP A 15 13.69 -12.12 -14.09
C ASP A 15 14.91 -11.40 -13.53
N ASP A 16 16.11 -11.65 -14.04
CA ASP A 16 17.36 -10.98 -13.60
C ASP A 16 17.23 -9.44 -13.60
N PHE A 17 16.21 -8.94 -14.31
CA PHE A 17 15.88 -7.53 -14.45
C PHE A 17 14.79 -7.02 -13.50
N LEU A 18 13.98 -7.87 -12.85
CA LEU A 18 12.90 -7.44 -11.95
C LEU A 18 13.35 -7.58 -10.49
N ARG A 19 13.86 -6.48 -9.95
CA ARG A 19 14.33 -6.37 -8.57
C ARG A 19 13.48 -5.35 -7.81
N ILE A 20 12.89 -5.78 -6.70
CA ILE A 20 12.27 -4.87 -5.74
C ILE A 20 13.40 -4.16 -4.97
N THR A 21 13.48 -2.86 -5.15
CA THR A 21 14.51 -2.03 -4.50
C THR A 21 14.01 -1.45 -3.19
N GLN A 22 12.72 -1.11 -3.12
CA GLN A 22 12.12 -0.50 -1.95
C GLN A 22 10.62 -0.78 -1.92
N ILE A 23 10.13 -1.15 -0.73
CA ILE A 23 8.71 -1.17 -0.42
C ILE A 23 8.52 -0.15 0.69
N LYS A 24 7.69 0.87 0.45
CA LYS A 24 7.32 1.87 1.45
C LYS A 24 5.84 2.18 1.38
N THR A 25 5.29 2.68 2.48
CA THR A 25 3.95 3.26 2.50
C THR A 25 4.09 4.77 2.60
N ASP A 26 3.41 5.50 1.72
CA ASP A 26 3.49 6.96 1.62
C ASP A 26 2.08 7.50 1.35
N TYR A 27 1.59 8.43 2.17
CA TYR A 27 0.22 8.98 2.09
C TYR A 27 -0.89 7.90 1.99
N CYS A 28 -0.84 6.87 2.84
CA CYS A 28 -1.79 5.74 2.86
C CYS A 28 -1.76 4.84 1.62
N LEU A 29 -0.75 5.00 0.76
CA LEU A 29 -0.58 4.20 -0.44
C LEU A 29 0.72 3.42 -0.34
N LEU A 30 0.66 2.17 -0.75
CA LEU A 30 1.82 1.34 -0.97
C LEU A 30 2.56 1.81 -2.23
N ARG A 31 3.85 2.07 -2.07
CA ARG A 31 4.78 2.33 -3.15
C ARG A 31 5.83 1.23 -3.16
N CYS A 32 5.81 0.46 -4.24
CA CYS A 32 6.84 -0.52 -4.55
C CYS A 32 7.70 0.05 -5.67
N ASN A 33 8.99 0.27 -5.40
CA ASN A 33 9.97 0.68 -6.41
C ASN A 33 10.66 -0.57 -6.94
N THR A 34 10.49 -0.83 -8.23
CA THR A 34 11.08 -1.96 -8.93
C THR A 34 11.95 -1.48 -10.09
N THR A 35 12.97 -2.26 -10.45
CA THR A 35 13.84 -1.96 -11.62
C THR A 35 13.10 -2.09 -12.95
N LEU A 36 12.07 -2.94 -12.99
CA LEU A 36 11.11 -3.06 -14.08
C LEU A 36 9.70 -2.98 -13.50
N GLN A 37 8.81 -2.30 -14.21
CA GLN A 37 7.41 -2.21 -13.81
C GLN A 37 6.59 -3.10 -14.74
N ASN A 38 5.85 -4.04 -14.18
CA ASN A 38 4.97 -4.93 -14.94
C ASN A 38 3.50 -4.73 -14.52
N ASP A 39 2.60 -5.16 -15.40
CA ASP A 39 1.15 -4.99 -15.19
C ASP A 39 0.65 -5.74 -13.95
N GLU A 40 1.19 -6.92 -13.65
CA GLU A 40 0.79 -7.72 -12.49
C GLU A 40 1.15 -7.04 -11.16
N LEU A 41 2.37 -6.50 -11.02
CA LEU A 41 2.74 -5.70 -9.85
C LEU A 41 1.89 -4.46 -9.74
N ASN A 42 1.62 -3.76 -10.84
CA ASN A 42 0.75 -2.59 -10.84
C ASN A 42 -0.66 -2.95 -10.36
N GLN A 43 -1.21 -4.08 -10.78
CA GLN A 43 -2.50 -4.58 -10.31
C GLN A 43 -2.48 -4.90 -8.82
N ILE A 44 -1.43 -5.57 -8.32
CA ILE A 44 -1.28 -5.88 -6.89
C ILE A 44 -1.20 -4.60 -6.06
N ILE A 45 -0.39 -3.62 -6.50
CA ILE A 45 -0.22 -2.33 -5.84
C ILE A 45 -1.54 -1.55 -5.85
N ASN A 46 -2.25 -1.51 -6.98
CA ASN A 46 -3.51 -0.80 -7.11
C ASN A 46 -4.61 -1.42 -6.23
N ALA A 47 -4.73 -2.75 -6.23
CA ALA A 47 -5.69 -3.44 -5.36
C ALA A 47 -5.39 -3.19 -3.88
N HIS A 48 -4.11 -3.16 -3.50
CA HIS A 48 -3.72 -2.83 -2.13
C HIS A 48 -4.04 -1.38 -1.78
N ASN A 49 -3.75 -0.44 -2.69
CA ASN A 49 -4.02 0.98 -2.51
C ASN A 49 -5.51 1.26 -2.36
N GLU A 50 -6.35 0.62 -3.17
CA GLU A 50 -7.81 0.72 -3.04
C GLU A 50 -8.26 0.26 -1.65
N GLN A 51 -7.81 -0.92 -1.20
CA GLN A 51 -8.12 -1.43 0.13
C GLN A 51 -7.62 -0.51 1.25
N ALA A 52 -6.39 -0.01 1.14
CA ALA A 52 -5.78 0.88 2.11
C ALA A 52 -6.53 2.21 2.22
N THR A 53 -7.01 2.78 1.12
CA THR A 53 -7.80 4.02 1.11
C THR A 53 -9.16 3.93 1.81
N HIS A 54 -9.62 2.71 2.09
CA HIS A 54 -10.88 2.43 2.79
C HIS A 54 -10.70 1.79 4.16
N THR A 55 -9.45 1.63 4.64
CA THR A 55 -9.15 0.95 5.89
C THR A 55 -8.45 1.91 6.86
N CYS A 56 -9.02 2.09 8.04
CA CYS A 56 -8.46 2.91 9.11
C CYS A 56 -7.07 2.42 9.52
N GLU A 57 -6.07 3.27 9.40
CA GLU A 57 -4.67 2.96 9.69
C GLU A 57 -4.40 2.74 11.19
N GLN A 58 -5.32 3.18 12.07
CA GLN A 58 -5.19 3.05 13.52
C GLN A 58 -5.82 1.77 14.08
N CYS A 59 -6.93 1.30 13.50
CA CYS A 59 -7.71 0.21 14.08
C CYS A 59 -8.15 -0.88 13.09
N GLY A 60 -7.90 -0.71 11.78
CA GLY A 60 -8.25 -1.69 10.75
C GLY A 60 -9.73 -1.74 10.37
N ASN A 61 -10.59 -0.94 11.01
CA ASN A 61 -11.99 -0.80 10.61
C ASN A 61 -12.13 0.03 9.32
N PRO A 62 -13.29 0.00 8.64
CA PRO A 62 -13.55 0.90 7.52
C PRO A 62 -13.29 2.36 7.91
N GLY A 63 -12.55 3.06 7.07
CA GLY A 63 -12.15 4.44 7.26
C GLY A 63 -12.26 5.23 5.96
N GLU A 64 -12.14 6.55 6.07
CA GLU A 64 -12.13 7.45 4.93
C GLU A 64 -10.84 8.28 4.91
N ILE A 65 -10.46 8.75 3.73
CA ILE A 65 -9.28 9.60 3.57
C ILE A 65 -9.56 10.94 4.24
N ARG A 66 -8.83 11.22 5.31
CA ARG A 66 -8.80 12.51 6.00
C ARG A 66 -7.54 13.28 5.57
N VAL A 67 -7.71 14.57 5.25
CA VAL A 67 -6.58 15.45 4.87
C VAL A 67 -6.41 16.51 5.94
N GLU A 68 -5.28 16.48 6.64
CA GLU A 68 -4.97 17.42 7.72
C GLU A 68 -3.60 18.04 7.53
N ARG A 69 -3.53 19.38 7.48
CA ARG A 69 -2.27 20.14 7.44
C ARG A 69 -1.23 19.61 6.44
N ARG A 70 -1.69 19.12 5.27
CA ARG A 70 -0.93 18.51 4.15
C ARG A 70 -0.60 17.01 4.28
N TRP A 71 -0.99 16.36 5.37
CA TRP A 71 -0.89 14.90 5.51
C TRP A 71 -2.22 14.25 5.15
N LYS A 72 -2.16 13.13 4.41
CA LYS A 72 -3.31 12.26 4.16
C LYS A 72 -3.19 11.05 5.07
N THR A 73 -4.26 10.77 5.81
CA THR A 73 -4.39 9.60 6.69
C THR A 73 -5.77 8.98 6.49
N VAL A 74 -5.88 7.65 6.50
CA VAL A 74 -7.19 6.98 6.41
C VAL A 74 -7.61 6.62 7.82
N LEU A 75 -8.69 7.23 8.31
CA LEU A 75 -9.16 7.05 9.68
C LEU A 75 -10.68 6.84 9.71
N CYS A 76 -11.14 6.02 10.65
CA CYS A 76 -12.55 5.99 11.03
C CYS A 76 -12.88 7.19 11.92
N ASP A 77 -14.16 7.54 12.03
CA ASP A 77 -14.64 8.69 12.80
C ASP A 77 -14.15 8.67 14.25
N MET A 78 -14.16 7.49 14.86
CA MET A 78 -13.74 7.26 16.24
C MET A 78 -12.23 7.49 16.47
N CYS A 79 -11.40 7.19 15.47
CA CYS A 79 -9.96 7.41 15.55
C CYS A 79 -9.62 8.86 15.16
N ASN A 80 -10.35 9.43 14.21
CA ASN A 80 -10.20 10.82 13.83
C ASN A 80 -10.59 11.78 14.97
N SER A 81 -11.61 11.45 15.75
CA SER A 81 -12.05 12.28 16.88
C SER A 81 -11.12 12.25 18.11
N LYS A 82 -10.18 11.31 18.16
CA LYS A 82 -9.22 11.14 19.27
C LYS A 82 -7.88 11.82 19.01
N LYS A 83 -7.72 12.40 17.83
CA LYS A 83 -6.50 13.04 17.34
C LYS A 83 -6.49 14.52 17.73
#